data_AF-E9DHS5-F1
#
_entry.id   AF-E9DHS5-F1
#
_cell.length_a   1.000
_cell.length_b   1.000
_cell.length_c   1.000
_cell.angle_alpha   90.00
_cell.angle_beta   90.00
_cell.angle_gamma   90.00
#
_symmetry.space_group_name_H-M   'P 1'
#
loop_
_entity.id
_entity.type
_entity.pdbx_description
1 polymer ?
#
loop_
_entity_poly.entity_id
_entity_poly.type
_entity_poly.pdbx_seq_one_letter_code
_entity_poly.pdbx_strand_id
1 'polypeptide(L)'
;MVTHGWETYFQYHPEAEIQTTLEDNPKFLKQCVRWSRSNWRSNLTTLFQEHVVWFRQPWSTYAVFLTTLSPPAFIGDLSLILFLYKGTEGWSGETRTLAMQALLLWMFVSKFIKLLGHYIRYPADFLLLPVSILFGYLHGIIKVYAAFTLNVTTWGSREGADVSDTDRMKEKPDYDNSSFSKARLLAAPQ
;
A
#
# COMPACT_ATOMS: atom_id res chain seq x y z
N MET A 1 -15.42 4.29 -10.84
CA MET A 1 -14.88 4.00 -12.20
C MET A 1 -14.95 2.52 -12.50
N VAL A 2 -14.17 1.66 -11.83
CA VAL A 2 -14.18 0.20 -12.09
C VAL A 2 -15.55 -0.45 -11.84
N THR A 3 -16.23 -0.07 -10.74
CA THR A 3 -17.61 -0.52 -10.43
C THR A 3 -18.63 -0.14 -11.50
N HIS A 4 -18.34 0.87 -12.31
CA HIS A 4 -19.20 1.36 -13.38
C HIS A 4 -18.77 0.84 -14.76
N GLY A 5 -17.86 -0.15 -14.80
CA GLY A 5 -17.41 -0.79 -16.05
C GLY A 5 -16.36 -0.03 -16.84
N TRP A 6 -15.82 1.08 -16.31
CA TRP A 6 -14.76 1.84 -16.99
C TRP A 6 -13.40 1.17 -16.81
N GLU A 7 -12.63 1.12 -17.91
CA GLU A 7 -11.24 0.67 -17.89
C GLU A 7 -10.29 1.79 -17.46
N THR A 8 -9.11 1.42 -16.96
CA THR A 8 -8.06 2.36 -16.57
C THR A 8 -6.74 1.89 -17.15
N TYR A 9 -6.02 2.80 -17.81
CA TYR A 9 -4.73 2.53 -18.44
C TYR A 9 -3.65 3.42 -17.82
N PHE A 10 -2.46 2.85 -17.62
CA PHE A 10 -1.28 3.58 -17.17
C PHE A 10 -0.41 3.93 -18.37
N GLN A 11 -0.06 5.22 -18.51
CA GLN A 11 0.88 5.68 -19.53
C GLN A 11 2.27 5.75 -18.94
N TYR A 12 3.16 4.85 -19.39
CA TYR A 12 4.56 4.82 -18.98
C TYR A 12 5.40 5.56 -20.01
N HIS A 13 5.48 6.89 -19.90
CA HIS A 13 6.32 7.71 -20.75
C HIS A 13 7.04 8.79 -19.92
N PRO A 14 8.33 9.09 -20.18
CA PRO A 14 9.05 10.15 -19.46
C PRO A 14 8.34 11.50 -19.48
N GLU A 15 7.64 11.83 -20.57
CA GLU A 15 6.88 13.09 -20.68
C GLU A 15 5.60 13.13 -19.84
N ALA A 16 5.13 11.96 -19.38
CA ALA A 16 3.97 11.83 -18.48
C ALA A 16 4.39 11.59 -17.02
N GLU A 17 5.69 11.61 -16.72
CA GLU A 17 6.21 11.36 -15.37
C GLU A 17 6.02 12.60 -14.48
N ILE A 18 5.34 12.41 -13.35
CA ILE A 18 5.18 13.45 -12.32
C ILE A 18 5.98 13.04 -11.09
N GLN A 19 6.91 13.89 -10.67
CA GLN A 19 7.65 13.71 -9.43
C GLN A 19 6.86 14.27 -8.25
N THR A 20 6.68 13.45 -7.22
CA THR A 20 6.01 13.89 -5.99
C THR A 20 7.06 14.40 -5.01
N THR A 21 6.94 15.67 -4.61
CA THR A 21 7.73 16.24 -3.53
C THR A 21 7.25 15.70 -2.19
N LEU A 22 8.17 15.20 -1.37
CA LEU A 22 7.92 14.72 -0.01
C LEU A 22 8.35 15.79 1.00
N GLU A 23 7.76 15.78 2.19
CA GLU A 23 8.27 16.56 3.31
C GLU A 23 9.70 16.12 3.67
N ASP A 24 10.60 17.07 3.87
CA ASP A 24 12.03 16.85 4.23
C ASP A 24 12.29 16.93 5.73
N ASN A 25 11.22 17.09 6.51
CA ASN A 25 11.22 17.33 7.94
C ASN A 25 10.38 16.25 8.66
N PRO A 26 10.28 16.24 10.01
CA PRO A 26 9.53 15.23 10.73
C PRO A 26 8.03 15.13 10.37
N LYS A 27 7.44 16.11 9.67
CA LYS A 27 6.08 16.01 9.11
C LYS A 27 5.97 14.88 8.08
N PHE A 28 7.07 14.41 7.50
CA PHE A 28 7.10 13.24 6.63
C PHE A 28 6.45 12.02 7.28
N LEU A 29 6.68 11.79 8.58
CA LEU A 29 6.05 10.67 9.28
C LEU A 29 4.52 10.84 9.40
N LYS A 30 4.03 12.07 9.60
CA LYS A 30 2.59 12.37 9.58
C LYS A 30 2.00 12.11 8.19
N GLN A 31 2.74 12.44 7.14
CA GLN A 31 2.36 12.14 5.75
C GLN A 31 2.27 10.63 5.52
N CYS A 32 3.25 9.83 5.96
CA CYS A 32 3.21 8.37 5.87
C CYS A 32 2.00 7.77 6.61
N VAL A 33 1.74 8.23 7.85
CA VAL A 33 0.58 7.77 8.64
C VAL A 33 -0.73 8.07 7.89
N ARG A 34 -0.89 9.30 7.38
CA ARG A 34 -2.08 9.72 6.64
C ARG A 34 -2.31 8.84 5.41
N TRP A 35 -1.27 8.62 4.61
CA TRP A 35 -1.34 7.75 3.45
C TRP A 35 -1.66 6.31 3.81
N SER A 36 -1.06 5.79 4.88
CA SER A 36 -1.36 4.44 5.33
C SER A 36 -2.81 4.27 5.80
N ARG A 37 -3.40 5.28 6.47
CA ARG A 37 -4.82 5.26 6.85
C ARG A 37 -5.74 5.31 5.62
N SER A 38 -5.40 6.12 4.63
CA SER A 38 -6.14 6.16 3.37
C SER A 38 -6.08 4.79 2.66
N ASN A 39 -4.91 4.18 2.55
CA ASN A 39 -4.75 2.85 1.98
C ASN A 39 -5.59 1.80 2.71
N TRP A 40 -5.57 1.77 4.05
CA TRP A 40 -6.42 0.85 4.83
C TRP A 40 -7.90 1.03 4.49
N ARG A 41 -8.41 2.26 4.53
CA ARG A 41 -9.83 2.53 4.26
C ARG A 41 -10.21 2.14 2.83
N SER A 42 -9.50 2.66 1.83
CA SER A 42 -9.84 2.42 0.43
C SER A 42 -9.69 0.95 0.06
N ASN A 43 -8.60 0.30 0.46
CA ASN A 43 -8.32 -1.05 0.02
C ASN A 43 -9.26 -2.06 0.68
N LEU A 44 -9.62 -1.88 1.96
CA LEU A 44 -10.59 -2.75 2.63
C LEU A 44 -11.99 -2.58 2.05
N THR A 45 -12.44 -1.35 1.78
CA THR A 45 -13.72 -1.11 1.09
C THR A 45 -13.74 -1.77 -0.28
N THR A 46 -12.71 -1.58 -1.09
CA THR A 46 -12.66 -2.19 -2.42
C THR A 46 -12.62 -3.73 -2.36
N LEU A 47 -11.87 -4.31 -1.41
CA LEU A 47 -11.72 -5.75 -1.27
C LEU A 47 -12.99 -6.44 -0.73
N PHE A 48 -13.64 -5.85 0.29
CA PHE A 48 -14.70 -6.48 1.07
C PHE A 48 -16.10 -5.89 0.90
N GLN A 49 -16.23 -4.72 0.27
CA GLN A 49 -17.53 -4.12 -0.01
C GLN A 49 -17.81 -4.06 -1.52
N GLU A 50 -16.85 -3.62 -2.33
CA GLU A 50 -17.08 -3.44 -3.77
C GLU A 50 -16.95 -4.74 -4.56
N HIS A 51 -16.04 -5.63 -4.15
CA HIS A 51 -15.73 -6.97 -4.69
C HIS A 51 -15.34 -7.04 -6.18
N VAL A 52 -15.57 -5.99 -6.95
CA VAL A 52 -15.40 -5.94 -8.41
C VAL A 52 -13.97 -6.25 -8.85
N VAL A 53 -12.98 -5.89 -8.01
CA VAL A 53 -11.56 -6.08 -8.31
C VAL A 53 -11.15 -7.54 -8.38
N TRP A 54 -11.85 -8.45 -7.66
CA TRP A 54 -11.56 -9.89 -7.68
C TRP A 54 -11.67 -10.47 -9.10
N PHE A 55 -12.61 -9.96 -9.89
CA PHE A 55 -12.91 -10.47 -11.22
C PHE A 55 -12.31 -9.60 -12.33
N ARG A 56 -12.34 -8.27 -12.18
CA ARG A 56 -11.87 -7.34 -13.22
C ARG A 56 -10.36 -7.07 -13.13
N GLN A 57 -9.78 -7.15 -11.93
CA GLN A 57 -8.37 -6.80 -11.68
C GLN A 57 -7.71 -7.81 -10.72
N PRO A 58 -7.67 -9.11 -11.07
CA PRO A 58 -7.16 -10.15 -10.17
C PRO A 58 -5.69 -9.92 -9.78
N TRP A 59 -4.88 -9.40 -10.69
CA TRP A 59 -3.48 -9.06 -10.40
C TRP A 59 -3.33 -7.93 -9.39
N SER A 60 -4.11 -6.85 -9.53
CA SER A 60 -4.13 -5.78 -8.53
C SER A 60 -4.68 -6.27 -7.19
N THR A 61 -5.67 -7.16 -7.22
CA THR A 61 -6.19 -7.84 -6.02
C THR A 61 -5.08 -8.54 -5.26
N TYR A 62 -4.27 -9.34 -5.96
CA TYR A 62 -3.12 -10.02 -5.37
C TYR A 62 -2.02 -9.06 -4.90
N ALA A 63 -1.53 -8.18 -5.77
CA ALA A 63 -0.31 -7.39 -5.49
C ALA A 63 -0.55 -6.12 -4.66
N VAL A 64 -1.76 -5.56 -4.66
CA VAL A 64 -2.06 -4.26 -4.00
C VAL A 64 -3.06 -4.42 -2.86
N PHE A 65 -4.19 -5.06 -3.12
CA PHE A 65 -5.26 -5.11 -2.12
C PHE A 65 -4.93 -6.13 -1.02
N LEU A 66 -4.55 -7.36 -1.37
CA LEU A 66 -4.19 -8.39 -0.38
C LEU A 66 -2.92 -8.05 0.40
N THR A 67 -1.97 -7.32 -0.21
CA THR A 67 -0.76 -6.86 0.50
C THR A 67 -1.07 -5.83 1.60
N THR A 68 -2.26 -5.22 1.59
CA THR A 68 -2.78 -4.42 2.71
C THR A 68 -2.96 -5.27 3.97
N LEU A 69 -3.36 -6.54 3.83
CA LEU A 69 -3.53 -7.47 4.94
C LEU A 69 -2.23 -8.17 5.37
N SER A 70 -1.17 -8.08 4.56
CA SER A 70 0.11 -8.67 4.91
C SER A 70 0.67 -8.09 6.22
N PRO A 71 1.25 -8.95 7.09
CA PRO A 71 1.86 -8.51 8.33
C PRO A 71 3.02 -7.55 8.05
N PRO A 72 3.40 -6.72 9.03
CA PRO A 72 4.63 -5.93 8.94
C PRO A 72 5.83 -6.79 8.53
N ALA A 73 6.66 -6.26 7.64
CA ALA A 73 7.77 -7.01 7.04
C ALA A 73 8.71 -7.62 8.09
N PHE A 74 8.95 -6.93 9.21
CA PHE A 74 9.80 -7.47 10.28
C PHE A 74 9.22 -8.74 10.93
N ILE A 75 7.89 -8.86 11.03
CA ILE A 75 7.23 -10.05 11.55
C ILE A 75 7.41 -11.20 10.57
N GLY A 76 7.14 -10.96 9.29
CA GLY A 76 7.33 -11.97 8.24
C GLY A 76 8.78 -12.45 8.15
N ASP A 77 9.73 -11.51 8.11
CA ASP A 77 11.16 -11.78 8.00
C ASP A 77 11.69 -12.56 9.21
N LEU A 78 11.32 -12.15 10.43
CA LEU A 78 11.68 -12.88 11.65
C LEU A 78 11.04 -14.27 11.65
N SER A 79 9.79 -14.39 11.22
CA SER A 79 9.09 -15.69 11.17
C SER A 79 9.76 -16.64 10.19
N LEU A 80 10.20 -16.16 9.02
CA LEU A 80 10.94 -16.97 8.04
C LEU A 80 12.24 -17.52 8.63
N ILE A 81 13.01 -16.67 9.32
CA ILE A 81 14.26 -17.06 9.98
C ILE A 81 13.99 -18.08 11.09
N LEU A 82 13.00 -17.82 11.96
CA LEU A 82 12.65 -18.69 13.07
C LEU A 82 12.12 -20.04 12.59
N PHE A 83 11.22 -20.06 11.62
CA PHE A 83 10.65 -21.29 11.08
C PHE A 83 11.67 -22.12 10.33
N LEU A 84 12.60 -21.49 9.58
CA LEU A 84 13.69 -22.22 8.96
C LEU A 84 14.62 -22.82 10.03
N TYR A 85 15.00 -22.04 11.04
CA TYR A 85 15.86 -22.51 12.12
C TYR A 85 15.23 -23.69 12.88
N LYS A 86 13.94 -23.60 13.19
CA LYS A 86 13.17 -24.66 13.86
C LYS A 86 12.95 -25.88 12.96
N GLY A 87 12.62 -25.67 11.69
CA GLY A 87 12.39 -26.75 10.72
C GLY A 87 13.65 -27.53 10.37
N THR A 88 14.84 -26.97 10.63
CA THR A 88 16.14 -27.58 10.33
C THR A 88 16.88 -28.05 11.59
N GLU A 89 16.22 -28.17 12.74
CA GLU A 89 16.85 -28.61 14.00
C GLU A 89 17.52 -29.99 13.89
N GLY A 90 16.96 -30.90 13.08
CA GLY A 90 17.51 -32.25 12.86
C GLY A 90 18.56 -32.34 11.74
N TRP A 91 18.91 -31.23 11.07
CA TRP A 91 19.85 -31.25 9.95
C TRP A 91 21.30 -31.19 10.44
N SER A 92 22.24 -31.61 9.60
CA SER A 92 23.67 -31.36 9.88
C SER A 92 23.94 -29.84 9.96
N GLY A 93 24.92 -29.46 10.79
CA GLY A 93 25.24 -28.04 11.01
C GLY A 93 25.63 -27.28 9.73
N GLU A 94 26.30 -27.96 8.80
CA GLU A 94 26.70 -27.40 7.51
C GLU A 94 25.49 -27.12 6.62
N THR A 95 24.62 -28.12 6.39
CA THR A 95 23.42 -27.96 5.56
C THR A 95 22.47 -26.92 6.14
N ARG A 96 22.35 -26.85 7.47
CA ARG A 96 21.57 -25.82 8.14
C ARG A 96 22.14 -24.42 7.90
N THR A 97 23.46 -24.27 8.02
CA THR A 97 24.12 -22.98 7.77
C THR A 97 23.93 -22.52 6.34
N LEU A 98 24.08 -23.44 5.37
CA LEU A 98 23.82 -23.16 3.96
C LEU A 98 22.38 -22.71 3.72
N ALA A 99 21.39 -23.40 4.31
CA ALA A 99 19.98 -23.04 4.19
C ALA A 99 19.71 -21.64 4.77
N MET A 100 20.28 -21.31 5.92
CA MET A 100 20.17 -19.98 6.53
C MET A 100 20.80 -18.90 5.65
N GLN A 101 21.99 -19.14 5.10
CA GLN A 101 22.65 -18.22 4.17
C GLN A 101 21.83 -18.01 2.91
N ALA A 102 21.27 -19.08 2.34
CA ALA A 102 20.41 -19.01 1.17
C ALA A 102 19.14 -18.19 1.45
N LEU A 103 18.51 -18.37 2.61
CA LEU A 103 17.36 -17.56 3.04
C LEU A 103 17.74 -16.09 3.19
N LEU A 104 18.85 -15.78 3.87
CA LEU A 104 19.30 -14.39 4.05
C LEU A 104 19.63 -13.73 2.71
N LEU A 105 20.27 -14.45 1.80
CA LEU A 105 20.53 -13.98 0.44
C LEU A 105 19.22 -13.72 -0.31
N TRP A 106 18.25 -14.64 -0.24
CA TRP A 106 16.95 -14.47 -0.87
C TRP A 106 16.20 -13.25 -0.32
N MET A 107 16.19 -13.06 1.00
CA MET A 107 15.62 -11.89 1.66
C MET A 107 16.30 -10.60 1.20
N PHE A 108 17.63 -10.59 1.06
CA PHE A 108 18.36 -9.45 0.52
C PHE A 108 17.97 -9.15 -0.94
N VAL A 109 17.98 -10.17 -1.81
CA VAL A 109 17.63 -10.03 -3.23
C VAL A 109 16.21 -9.49 -3.42
N SER A 110 15.25 -9.98 -2.64
CA SER A 110 13.85 -9.51 -2.71
C SER A 110 13.67 -8.04 -2.32
N LYS A 111 14.52 -7.51 -1.42
CA LYS A 111 14.53 -6.08 -1.06
C LYS A 111 15.26 -5.25 -2.11
N PHE A 112 16.33 -5.78 -2.70
CA PHE A 112 17.09 -5.13 -3.74
C PHE A 112 16.28 -4.96 -5.03
N ILE A 113 15.61 -6.02 -5.51
CA ILE A 113 14.89 -6.01 -6.80
C ILE A 113 13.77 -4.96 -6.84
N LYS A 114 13.16 -4.67 -5.68
CA LYS A 114 12.12 -3.65 -5.53
C LYS A 114 12.59 -2.24 -5.94
N LEU A 115 13.88 -1.96 -5.80
CA LEU A 115 14.50 -0.66 -6.08
C LEU A 115 15.38 -0.68 -7.34
N LEU A 116 15.43 -1.79 -8.07
CA LEU A 116 16.31 -1.94 -9.23
C LEU A 116 16.07 -0.84 -10.27
N GLY A 117 14.81 -0.51 -10.56
CA GLY A 117 14.47 0.57 -11.51
C GLY A 117 14.94 1.95 -11.07
N HIS A 118 15.11 2.17 -9.77
CA HIS A 118 15.71 3.40 -9.22
C HIS A 118 17.22 3.38 -9.38
N TYR A 119 17.88 2.28 -8.99
CA TYR A 119 19.34 2.15 -9.06
C TYR A 119 19.88 2.16 -10.50
N ILE A 120 19.10 1.71 -11.48
CA ILE A 120 19.47 1.85 -12.90
C ILE A 120 19.62 3.34 -13.29
N ARG A 121 18.77 4.22 -12.75
CA ARG A 121 18.82 5.67 -13.02
C ARG A 121 19.82 6.39 -12.10
N TYR A 122 19.93 5.94 -10.86
CA TYR A 122 20.75 6.55 -9.80
C TYR A 122 21.60 5.48 -9.10
N PRO A 123 22.69 5.01 -9.72
CA PRO A 123 23.47 3.88 -9.18
C PRO A 123 24.15 4.17 -7.85
N ALA A 124 24.51 5.43 -7.58
CA ALA A 124 25.12 5.84 -6.31
C ALA A 124 24.18 5.65 -5.11
N ASP A 125 22.85 5.70 -5.34
CA ASP A 125 21.85 5.55 -4.29
C ASP A 125 21.76 4.13 -3.74
N PHE A 126 22.46 3.16 -4.34
CA PHE A 126 22.62 1.82 -3.76
C PHE A 126 23.20 1.88 -2.33
N LEU A 127 24.01 2.89 -2.01
CA LEU A 127 24.52 3.13 -0.66
C LEU A 127 23.40 3.39 0.37
N LEU A 128 22.21 3.82 -0.08
CA LEU A 128 21.03 4.04 0.74
C LEU A 128 20.18 2.77 0.94
N LEU A 129 20.56 1.63 0.36
CA LEU A 129 19.83 0.37 0.53
C LEU A 129 19.62 -0.01 2.00
N PRO A 130 20.62 0.08 2.91
CA PRO A 130 20.41 -0.21 4.33
C PRO A 130 19.34 0.72 4.95
N VAL A 131 19.36 2.00 4.61
CA VAL A 131 18.36 2.98 5.07
C VAL A 131 16.98 2.62 4.55
N SER A 132 16.85 2.22 3.29
CA SER A 132 15.58 1.78 2.72
C SER A 132 15.03 0.53 3.40
N ILE A 133 15.87 -0.43 3.77
CA ILE A 133 15.44 -1.65 4.47
C ILE A 133 14.92 -1.30 5.87
N LEU A 134 15.68 -0.49 6.63
CA LEU A 134 15.28 -0.03 7.96
C LEU A 134 13.99 0.79 7.90
N PHE A 135 13.86 1.68 6.92
CA PHE A 135 12.64 2.45 6.71
C PHE A 135 11.46 1.54 6.37
N GLY A 136 11.66 0.46 5.60
CA GLY A 136 10.62 -0.55 5.36
C GLY A 136 10.08 -1.20 6.64
N TYR A 137 10.94 -1.49 7.61
CA TYR A 137 10.52 -2.01 8.92
C TYR A 137 9.79 -0.96 9.75
N LEU A 138 10.30 0.27 9.80
CA LEU A 138 9.63 1.40 10.44
C LEU A 138 8.24 1.64 9.83
N HIS A 139 8.14 1.60 8.51
CA HIS A 139 6.87 1.78 7.80
C HIS A 139 5.87 0.65 8.10
N GLY A 140 6.35 -0.55 8.42
CA GLY A 140 5.53 -1.63 8.97
C GLY A 140 4.86 -1.25 10.28
N ILE A 141 5.59 -0.59 11.19
CA ILE A 141 5.05 -0.07 12.45
C ILE A 141 4.03 1.05 12.19
N ILE A 142 4.34 1.98 11.28
CA ILE A 142 3.42 3.03 10.83
C ILE A 142 2.10 2.44 10.33
N LYS A 143 2.18 1.37 9.52
CA LYS A 143 1.00 0.68 8.98
C LYS A 143 0.12 0.09 10.08
N VAL A 144 0.70 -0.49 11.11
CA VAL A 144 -0.04 -1.02 12.28
C VAL A 144 -0.68 0.12 13.06
N TYR A 145 0.07 1.17 13.39
CA TYR A 145 -0.46 2.35 14.08
C TYR A 145 -1.62 2.99 13.29
N ALA A 146 -1.49 3.11 11.97
CA ALA A 146 -2.53 3.61 11.10
C ALA A 146 -3.81 2.76 11.15
N ALA A 147 -3.67 1.43 11.21
CA ALA A 147 -4.81 0.50 11.32
C ALA A 147 -5.62 0.70 12.62
N PHE A 148 -4.97 1.07 13.72
CA PHE A 148 -5.64 1.37 14.98
C PHE A 148 -6.18 2.80 15.09
N THR A 149 -5.89 3.66 14.10
CA THR A 149 -6.27 5.09 14.12
C THR A 149 -7.02 5.51 12.86
N LEU A 150 -7.80 4.59 12.26
CA LEU A 150 -8.53 4.84 11.01
C LEU A 150 -9.62 5.91 11.12
N ASN A 151 -10.12 6.15 12.33
CA ASN A 151 -11.08 7.21 12.64
C ASN A 151 -10.48 8.62 12.53
N VAL A 152 -9.15 8.74 12.59
CA VAL A 152 -8.46 10.03 12.44
C VAL A 152 -8.41 10.42 10.96
N THR A 153 -9.25 11.37 10.59
CA THR A 153 -9.37 11.89 9.22
C THR A 153 -8.68 13.23 9.00
N THR A 154 -7.99 13.73 10.02
CA THR A 154 -7.25 14.99 9.97
C THR A 154 -6.08 14.94 8.99
N TRP A 155 -5.82 16.08 8.36
CA TRP A 155 -4.70 16.22 7.43
C TRP A 155 -3.37 16.34 8.17
N GLY A 156 -3.34 16.98 9.34
CA GLY A 156 -2.20 17.02 10.28
C GLY A 156 -0.92 17.69 9.80
N SER A 157 -0.78 17.93 8.48
CA SER A 157 0.35 18.61 7.83
C SER A 157 -0.04 19.97 7.25
N ARG A 158 -1.32 20.35 7.26
CA ARG A 158 -1.84 21.60 6.69
C ARG A 158 -2.59 22.39 7.76
N GLU A 159 -2.15 23.63 8.02
CA GLU A 159 -2.82 24.54 8.93
C GLU A 159 -4.25 24.85 8.42
N GLY A 160 -5.22 24.89 9.33
CA GLY A 160 -6.62 25.15 9.01
C GLY A 160 -7.38 24.01 8.33
N ALA A 161 -6.73 22.89 8.00
CA ALA A 161 -7.44 21.74 7.41
C ALA A 161 -8.26 20.94 8.43
N ASP A 162 -8.07 21.19 9.73
CA ASP A 162 -8.63 20.39 10.83
C ASP A 162 -9.54 21.20 11.78
N VAL A 163 -10.04 22.37 11.33
CA VAL A 163 -10.91 23.26 12.13
C VAL A 163 -12.34 22.75 12.36
N SER A 164 -12.79 21.74 11.61
CA SER A 164 -14.10 21.12 11.80
C SER A 164 -14.04 19.61 11.48
N ASP A 165 -14.19 18.80 12.53
CA ASP A 165 -14.32 17.34 12.46
C ASP A 165 -15.78 16.87 12.57
N THR A 166 -16.73 17.76 12.89
CA THR A 166 -18.12 17.43 13.25
C THR A 166 -18.94 16.80 12.12
N ASP A 167 -18.53 17.01 10.88
CA ASP A 167 -19.23 16.52 9.68
C ASP A 167 -18.49 15.40 8.94
N ARG A 168 -17.35 14.94 9.49
CA ARG A 168 -16.52 13.91 8.84
C ARG A 168 -17.10 12.53 9.09
N MET A 169 -17.05 11.68 8.06
CA MET A 169 -17.53 10.29 8.10
C MET A 169 -19.04 10.15 8.38
N LYS A 170 -19.84 11.22 8.22
CA LYS A 170 -21.30 11.11 8.19
C LYS A 170 -21.72 10.33 6.94
N GLU A 171 -22.72 9.48 7.13
CA GLU A 171 -23.39 8.82 6.01
C GLU A 171 -23.92 9.91 5.07
N LYS A 172 -23.57 9.81 3.78
CA LYS A 172 -24.15 10.73 2.80
C LYS A 172 -25.64 10.45 2.74
N PRO A 173 -26.51 11.47 2.79
CA PRO A 173 -27.92 11.26 2.59
C PRO A 173 -28.14 10.55 1.25
N ASP A 174 -29.08 9.60 1.22
CA ASP A 174 -29.44 8.91 -0.02
C ASP A 174 -29.76 9.94 -1.09
N TYR A 175 -28.99 9.91 -2.17
CA TYR A 175 -29.29 10.72 -3.34
C TYR A 175 -30.59 10.16 -3.93
N ASP A 176 -31.66 10.97 -3.93
CA ASP A 176 -32.89 10.59 -4.60
C ASP A 176 -32.63 10.40 -6.10
N ASN A 177 -32.50 9.14 -6.51
CA ASN A 177 -32.23 8.71 -7.88
C ASN A 177 -33.41 8.99 -8.84
N SER A 178 -34.52 9.55 -8.34
CA SER A 178 -35.67 9.95 -9.16
C SER A 178 -35.31 10.97 -10.27
N SER A 179 -34.28 11.79 -10.07
CA SER A 179 -33.83 12.78 -11.06
C SER A 179 -33.07 12.17 -12.24
N PHE A 180 -32.29 11.10 -12.03
CA PHE A 180 -31.52 10.44 -13.10
C PHE A 180 -32.41 9.57 -14.01
N SER A 181 -33.49 9.01 -13.47
CA SER A 181 -34.47 8.23 -14.25
C SER A 181 -35.18 9.08 -15.31
N LYS A 182 -35.58 10.32 -14.95
CA LYS A 182 -36.21 11.26 -15.90
C LYS A 182 -35.27 11.67 -17.03
N ALA A 183 -33.99 11.90 -16.75
CA ALA A 183 -33.01 12.26 -17.77
C ALA A 183 -32.75 11.12 -18.77
N ARG A 184 -32.80 9.86 -18.32
CA ARG A 184 -32.60 8.68 -19.18
C ARG A 184 -33.82 8.39 -20.07
N LEU A 185 -35.03 8.70 -19.62
CA LEU A 185 -36.26 8.58 -20.42
C LEU A 185 -36.38 9.67 -21.52
N LEU A 186 -35.76 10.83 -21.33
CA LEU A 186 -35.77 11.93 -22.31
C LEU A 186 -34.66 11.84 -23.36
N ALA A 187 -33.69 10.93 -23.19
CA ALA A 187 -32.54 10.75 -24.08
C ALA A 187 -32.62 9.50 -24.97
N ALA A 188 -33.73 8.75 -24.92
CA ALA A 188 -33.97 7.65 -25.85
C ALA A 188 -34.40 8.22 -27.22
N PRO A 189 -33.73 7.88 -28.33
CA PRO A 189 -34.19 8.27 -29.65
C PRO A 189 -35.55 7.60 -29.93
N GLN A 190 -36.49 8.38 -30.48
CA GLN A 190 -37.77 7.87 -31.04
C GLN A 190 -37.52 7.05 -32.30
#